data_AF-A0A1G3HKZ5-F1
#
_entry.id   AF-A0A1G3HKZ5-F1
#
_cell.length_a   1.000
_cell.length_b   1.000
_cell.length_c   1.000
_cell.angle_alpha   90.00
_cell.angle_beta   90.00
_cell.angle_gamma   90.00
#
_symmetry.space_group_name_H-M   'P 1'
#
loop_
_entity.id
_entity.type
_entity.pdbx_description
1 polymer ?
#
loop_
_entity_poly.entity_id
_entity_poly.type
_entity_poly.pdbx_seq_one_letter_code
_entity_poly.pdbx_strand_id
1 'polypeptide(L)'
;MAERFIPEASPPPAEQWRSAVAAAMAALCVAWLSMQFLSSPPFLVAAIGASAVLVFALPASPLAQPWSVVGGYLVSAVMGVAAAQLVPAVPLAAALAVGLCTLGMLALRCLHPPGGAVALFAVIGGEKITALGFGYVLSPVLANAVLLVGIALVVNNLLPRRRYPRPHAEAHPHRVGDPEPLSRPGLRHEDLQTALIEYGRPLYISGEELDEVIRLAESHARRRRVGEMTGADIMSREPVTAGPQTTRVE
;
A
#
# COMPACT_ATOMS: atom_id res chain seq x y z
N MET A 1 -22.29 -7.11 -18.99
CA MET A 1 -21.87 -5.69 -18.87
C MET A 1 -21.77 -5.25 -17.41
N ALA A 2 -22.64 -5.72 -16.50
CA ALA A 2 -22.57 -5.41 -15.05
C ALA A 2 -21.32 -5.95 -14.33
N GLU A 3 -20.78 -7.09 -14.75
CA GLU A 3 -19.59 -7.71 -14.12
C GLU A 3 -18.32 -6.86 -14.23
N ARG A 4 -18.22 -5.92 -15.19
CA ARG A 4 -17.06 -5.02 -15.32
C ARG A 4 -16.96 -3.96 -14.20
N PHE A 5 -18.03 -3.73 -13.44
CA PHE A 5 -18.04 -2.74 -12.36
C PHE A 5 -17.66 -3.32 -11.00
N ILE A 6 -17.55 -4.65 -10.89
CA ILE A 6 -17.26 -5.33 -9.63
C ILE A 6 -15.79 -5.77 -9.62
N PRO A 7 -15.01 -5.41 -8.58
CA PRO A 7 -13.64 -5.89 -8.45
C PRO A 7 -13.59 -7.42 -8.35
N GLU A 8 -12.70 -8.06 -9.09
CA GLU A 8 -12.57 -9.53 -9.12
C GLU A 8 -11.97 -10.12 -7.83
N ALA A 9 -11.19 -9.32 -7.09
CA ALA A 9 -10.50 -9.76 -5.88
C ALA A 9 -11.07 -9.06 -4.64
N SER A 10 -11.44 -9.86 -3.64
CA SER A 10 -11.82 -9.38 -2.31
C SER A 10 -11.10 -10.22 -1.25
N PRO A 11 -10.59 -9.60 -0.16
CA PRO A 11 -9.97 -10.35 0.92
C PRO A 11 -10.97 -11.32 1.55
N PRO A 12 -10.51 -12.39 2.23
CA PRO A 12 -11.41 -13.33 2.89
C PRO A 12 -12.30 -12.60 3.92
N PRO A 13 -13.54 -13.07 4.17
CA PRO A 13 -14.51 -12.35 5.00
C PRO A 13 -14.02 -12.06 6.42
N ALA A 14 -13.22 -12.96 7.00
CA ALA A 14 -12.61 -12.73 8.31
C ALA A 14 -11.66 -11.51 8.32
N GLU A 15 -10.92 -11.29 7.24
CA GLU A 15 -10.03 -10.15 7.11
C GLU A 15 -10.80 -8.86 6.83
N GLN A 16 -11.89 -8.92 6.08
CA GLN A 16 -12.81 -7.78 5.89
C GLN A 16 -13.34 -7.26 7.22
N TRP A 17 -13.83 -8.17 8.09
CA TRP A 17 -14.34 -7.80 9.41
C TRP A 17 -13.25 -7.23 10.31
N ARG A 18 -12.06 -7.82 10.33
CA ARG A 18 -10.92 -7.28 11.10
C ARG A 18 -10.52 -5.88 10.63
N SER A 19 -10.42 -5.68 9.31
CA SER A 19 -10.15 -4.36 8.72
C SER A 19 -11.20 -3.33 9.09
N ALA A 20 -12.49 -3.69 9.00
CA ALA A 20 -13.59 -2.79 9.31
C ALA A 20 -13.61 -2.39 10.78
N VAL A 21 -13.44 -3.35 11.70
CA VAL A 21 -13.38 -3.08 13.13
C VAL A 21 -12.15 -2.24 13.48
N ALA A 22 -10.98 -2.58 12.92
CA ALA A 22 -9.76 -1.79 13.13
C ALA A 22 -9.90 -0.35 12.64
N ALA A 23 -10.47 -0.15 11.43
CA ALA A 23 -10.74 1.17 10.87
C ALA A 23 -11.71 1.98 11.74
N ALA A 24 -12.81 1.37 12.17
CA ALA A 24 -13.81 2.02 13.01
C ALA A 24 -13.23 2.42 14.38
N MET A 25 -12.50 1.51 15.04
CA MET A 25 -11.85 1.77 16.32
C MET A 25 -10.79 2.86 16.21
N ALA A 26 -9.97 2.84 15.15
CA ALA A 26 -8.97 3.87 14.92
C ALA A 26 -9.62 5.22 14.62
N ALA A 27 -10.63 5.28 13.75
CA ALA A 27 -11.35 6.51 13.45
C ALA A 27 -12.02 7.10 14.71
N LEU A 28 -12.65 6.25 15.54
CA LEU A 28 -13.23 6.67 16.81
C LEU A 28 -12.17 7.21 17.78
N CYS A 29 -11.04 6.50 17.92
CA CYS A 29 -9.95 6.91 18.80
C CYS A 29 -9.34 8.24 18.36
N VAL A 30 -9.00 8.39 17.07
CA VAL A 30 -8.49 9.65 16.53
C VAL A 30 -9.51 10.75 16.70
N ALA A 31 -10.77 10.55 16.30
CA ALA A 31 -11.82 11.56 16.44
C ALA A 31 -11.98 12.02 17.90
N TRP A 32 -12.02 11.08 18.84
CA TRP A 32 -12.15 11.39 20.26
C TRP A 32 -10.96 12.19 20.79
N LEU A 33 -9.73 11.73 20.56
CA LEU A 33 -8.51 12.46 20.96
C LEU A 33 -8.43 13.83 20.28
N SER A 34 -8.82 13.92 19.02
CA SER A 34 -8.80 15.14 18.23
C SER A 34 -9.79 16.19 18.74
N MET A 35 -10.99 15.77 19.15
CA MET A 35 -11.96 16.67 19.76
C MET A 35 -11.50 17.15 21.14
N GLN A 36 -10.89 16.28 21.94
CA GLN A 36 -10.44 16.62 23.30
C GLN A 36 -9.20 17.51 23.33
N PHE A 37 -8.21 17.24 22.48
CA PHE A 37 -6.88 17.87 22.57
C PHE A 37 -6.55 18.83 21.44
N LEU A 38 -7.19 18.71 20.27
CA LEU A 38 -6.82 19.47 19.06
C LEU A 38 -7.90 20.43 18.58
N SER A 39 -9.10 20.41 19.20
CA SER A 39 -10.26 21.21 18.78
C SER A 39 -10.54 21.12 17.28
N SER A 40 -10.29 19.94 16.69
CA SER A 40 -10.35 19.75 15.24
C SER A 40 -11.75 19.92 14.69
N PRO A 41 -11.91 20.52 13.51
CA PRO A 41 -13.22 20.68 12.89
C PRO A 41 -13.81 19.33 12.43
N PRO A 42 -15.14 19.18 12.40
CA PRO A 42 -15.80 17.95 11.96
C PRO A 42 -15.38 17.48 10.56
N PHE A 43 -15.09 18.41 9.65
CA PHE A 43 -14.69 18.09 8.28
C PHE A 43 -13.34 17.34 8.23
N LEU A 44 -12.39 17.71 9.10
CA LEU A 44 -11.12 17.01 9.18
C LEU A 44 -11.31 15.58 9.69
N VAL A 45 -12.27 15.35 10.58
CA VAL A 45 -12.64 14.00 11.04
C VAL A 45 -13.11 13.12 9.87
N ALA A 46 -13.80 13.70 8.88
CA ALA A 46 -14.18 12.97 7.68
C ALA A 46 -12.96 12.53 6.85
N ALA A 47 -11.97 13.41 6.66
CA ALA A 47 -10.72 13.07 5.97
C ALA A 47 -9.94 11.98 6.72
N ILE A 48 -9.84 12.08 8.04
CA ILE A 48 -9.23 11.05 8.91
C ILE A 48 -9.97 9.72 8.80
N GLY A 49 -11.29 9.72 8.76
CA GLY A 49 -12.09 8.50 8.58
C GLY A 49 -11.77 7.81 7.26
N ALA A 50 -11.67 8.56 6.16
CA ALA A 50 -11.26 8.03 4.86
C ALA A 50 -9.83 7.44 4.90
N SER A 51 -8.91 8.10 5.59
CA SER A 51 -7.54 7.61 5.79
C SER A 51 -7.50 6.34 6.63
N ALA A 52 -8.30 6.25 7.69
CA ALA A 52 -8.42 5.04 8.50
C ALA A 52 -8.92 3.86 7.65
N VAL A 53 -9.94 4.06 6.82
CA VAL A 53 -10.41 3.02 5.89
C VAL A 53 -9.26 2.56 4.98
N LEU A 54 -8.52 3.49 4.36
CA LEU A 54 -7.42 3.13 3.47
C LEU A 54 -6.30 2.36 4.20
N VAL A 55 -5.85 2.85 5.36
CA VAL A 55 -4.72 2.29 6.12
C VAL A 55 -5.04 0.93 6.74
N PHE A 56 -6.29 0.68 7.11
CA PHE A 56 -6.69 -0.59 7.74
C PHE A 56 -7.30 -1.61 6.78
N ALA A 57 -7.92 -1.16 5.68
CA ALA A 57 -8.42 -2.06 4.64
C ALA A 57 -7.32 -2.50 3.66
N LEU A 58 -6.39 -1.59 3.34
CA LEU A 58 -5.30 -1.82 2.40
C LEU A 58 -3.94 -1.43 3.02
N PRO A 59 -3.53 -2.02 4.15
CA PRO A 59 -2.27 -1.68 4.84
C PRO A 59 -1.02 -1.92 3.98
N ALA A 60 -1.15 -2.78 2.96
CA ALA A 60 -0.12 -3.08 1.97
C ALA A 60 0.08 -1.96 0.94
N SER A 61 -0.94 -1.14 0.71
CA SER A 61 -0.93 -0.17 -0.38
C SER A 61 0.15 0.89 -0.17
N PRO A 62 0.89 1.27 -1.22
CA PRO A 62 1.79 2.43 -1.18
C PRO A 62 1.10 3.71 -0.71
N LEU A 63 -0.20 3.87 -1.02
CA LEU A 63 -1.00 5.05 -0.66
C LEU A 63 -1.33 5.12 0.84
N ALA A 64 -1.21 3.99 1.54
CA ALA A 64 -1.47 3.87 2.98
C ALA A 64 -0.18 3.87 3.81
N GLN A 65 1.00 3.86 3.20
CA GLN A 65 2.28 3.88 3.94
C GLN A 65 2.47 5.20 4.70
N PRO A 66 3.25 5.21 5.79
CA PRO A 66 3.39 6.38 6.66
C PRO A 66 3.80 7.67 5.94
N TRP A 67 4.72 7.57 4.97
CA TRP A 67 5.15 8.73 4.17
C TRP A 67 4.00 9.31 3.34
N SER A 68 3.19 8.45 2.72
CA SER A 68 2.02 8.89 1.96
C SER A 68 1.03 9.62 2.86
N VAL A 69 0.71 9.07 4.04
CA VAL A 69 -0.24 9.69 4.97
C VAL A 69 0.29 11.04 5.49
N VAL A 70 1.48 11.06 6.08
CA VAL A 70 2.04 12.26 6.73
C VAL A 70 2.44 13.30 5.69
N GLY A 71 3.21 12.90 4.67
CA GLY A 71 3.65 13.79 3.60
C GLY A 71 2.48 14.30 2.77
N GLY A 72 1.50 13.44 2.46
CA GLY A 72 0.29 13.82 1.75
C GLY A 72 -0.51 14.88 2.50
N TYR A 73 -0.76 14.69 3.80
CA TYR A 73 -1.45 15.69 4.62
C TYR A 73 -0.69 17.01 4.72
N LEU A 74 0.64 16.95 4.88
CA LEU A 74 1.49 18.13 4.95
C LEU A 74 1.41 18.96 3.66
N VAL A 75 1.63 18.33 2.51
CA VAL A 75 1.58 18.99 1.20
C VAL A 75 0.19 19.55 0.93
N SER A 76 -0.85 18.78 1.23
CA SER A 76 -2.24 19.21 1.06
C SER A 76 -2.60 20.42 1.92
N ALA A 77 -2.22 20.44 3.19
CA ALA A 77 -2.51 21.59 4.04
C ALA A 77 -1.76 22.83 3.59
N VAL A 78 -0.47 22.71 3.22
CA VAL A 78 0.32 23.84 2.72
C VAL A 78 -0.28 24.42 1.44
N MET A 79 -0.59 23.57 0.45
CA MET A 79 -1.16 24.02 -0.83
C MET A 79 -2.58 24.59 -0.65
N GLY A 80 -3.38 23.99 0.23
CA GLY A 80 -4.72 24.48 0.56
C GLY A 80 -4.71 25.85 1.22
N VAL A 81 -3.87 26.05 2.24
CA VAL A 81 -3.71 27.35 2.91
C VAL A 81 -3.16 28.41 1.96
N ALA A 82 -2.15 28.05 1.15
CA ALA A 82 -1.59 28.97 0.15
C ALA A 82 -2.66 29.42 -0.86
N ALA A 83 -3.47 28.49 -1.38
CA ALA A 83 -4.55 28.82 -2.29
C ALA A 83 -5.63 29.71 -1.62
N ALA A 84 -6.00 29.40 -0.37
CA ALA A 84 -6.97 30.19 0.40
C ALA A 84 -6.51 31.64 0.63
N GLN A 85 -5.21 31.88 0.82
CA GLN A 85 -4.66 33.21 1.06
C GLN A 85 -4.39 34.01 -0.23
N LEU A 86 -4.02 33.33 -1.33
CA LEU A 86 -3.61 33.98 -2.58
C LEU A 86 -4.77 34.22 -3.54
N VAL A 87 -5.87 33.48 -3.43
CA VAL A 87 -6.95 33.48 -4.42
C VAL A 87 -8.28 33.84 -3.74
N PRO A 88 -8.83 35.05 -3.99
CA PRO A 88 -10.07 35.49 -3.35
C PRO A 88 -11.31 34.70 -3.75
N ALA A 89 -11.35 34.20 -4.99
CA ALA A 89 -12.50 33.46 -5.52
C ALA A 89 -12.50 32.02 -5.00
N VAL A 90 -13.38 31.72 -4.03
CA VAL A 90 -13.46 30.42 -3.33
C VAL A 90 -13.49 29.21 -4.28
N PRO A 91 -14.30 29.16 -5.36
CA PRO A 91 -14.30 28.01 -6.26
C PRO A 91 -12.96 27.79 -6.97
N LEU A 92 -12.29 28.89 -7.35
CA LEU A 92 -10.98 28.84 -8.01
C LEU A 92 -9.89 28.44 -7.02
N ALA A 93 -9.90 29.01 -5.81
CA ALA A 93 -8.98 28.64 -4.73
C ALA A 93 -9.10 27.15 -4.38
N ALA A 94 -10.32 26.63 -4.28
CA ALA A 94 -10.59 25.21 -4.03
C ALA A 94 -10.04 24.31 -5.15
N ALA A 95 -10.30 24.66 -6.42
CA ALA A 95 -9.79 23.91 -7.56
C ALA A 95 -8.26 23.91 -7.62
N LEU A 96 -7.63 25.07 -7.37
CA LEU A 96 -6.18 25.21 -7.32
C LEU A 96 -5.57 24.45 -6.14
N ALA A 97 -6.18 24.50 -4.95
CA ALA A 97 -5.74 23.74 -3.79
C ALA A 97 -5.65 22.24 -4.09
N VAL A 98 -6.72 21.67 -4.66
CA VAL A 98 -6.78 20.24 -5.00
C VAL A 98 -5.80 19.88 -6.13
N GLY A 99 -5.71 20.71 -7.18
CA GLY A 99 -4.78 20.48 -8.29
C GLY A 99 -3.32 20.54 -7.85
N LEU A 100 -2.94 21.59 -7.11
CA LEU A 100 -1.57 21.81 -6.64
C LEU A 100 -1.16 20.78 -5.57
N CYS A 101 -2.05 20.42 -4.65
CA CYS A 101 -1.72 19.36 -3.69
C CYS A 101 -1.54 18.01 -4.38
N THR A 102 -2.37 17.70 -5.38
CA THR A 102 -2.23 16.45 -6.15
C THR A 102 -0.90 16.42 -6.88
N LEU A 103 -0.55 17.50 -7.57
CA LEU A 103 0.75 17.62 -8.25
C LEU A 103 1.91 17.50 -7.25
N GLY A 104 1.84 18.20 -6.11
CA GLY A 104 2.87 18.15 -5.08
C GLY A 104 3.03 16.76 -4.47
N MET A 105 1.91 16.08 -4.18
CA MET A 105 1.93 14.71 -3.66
C MET A 105 2.52 13.71 -4.65
N LEU A 106 2.21 13.85 -5.94
CA LEU A 106 2.80 13.03 -7.01
C LEU A 106 4.30 13.28 -7.13
N ALA A 107 4.73 14.55 -7.11
CA ALA A 107 6.14 14.92 -7.19
C ALA A 107 6.95 14.38 -6.01
N LEU A 108 6.39 14.41 -4.80
CA LEU A 108 7.04 13.96 -3.56
C LEU A 108 6.80 12.46 -3.26
N ARG A 109 6.11 11.74 -4.17
CA ARG A 109 5.76 10.32 -4.03
C ARG A 109 5.03 10.01 -2.71
N CYS A 110 4.20 10.94 -2.25
CA CYS A 110 3.40 10.83 -1.04
C CYS A 110 1.91 10.95 -1.36
N LEU A 111 1.47 10.33 -2.46
CA LEU A 111 0.06 10.37 -2.88
C LEU A 111 -0.83 9.71 -1.82
N HIS A 112 -1.68 10.53 -1.21
CA HIS A 112 -2.66 10.10 -0.25
C HIS A 112 -3.98 10.82 -0.51
N PRO A 113 -4.91 10.19 -1.26
CA PRO A 113 -6.13 10.84 -1.74
C PRO A 113 -6.97 11.56 -0.67
N PRO A 114 -7.08 11.08 0.58
CA PRO A 114 -7.77 11.83 1.64
C PRO A 114 -7.18 13.24 1.90
N GLY A 115 -5.91 13.46 1.57
CA GLY A 115 -5.27 14.78 1.60
C GLY A 115 -5.94 15.80 0.65
N GLY A 116 -6.57 15.37 -0.44
CA GLY A 116 -7.34 16.27 -1.30
C GLY A 116 -8.47 16.98 -0.55
N ALA A 117 -9.16 16.26 0.35
CA ALA A 117 -10.18 16.85 1.22
C ALA A 117 -9.57 17.82 2.24
N VAL A 118 -8.39 17.52 2.79
CA VAL A 118 -7.65 18.42 3.69
C VAL A 118 -7.31 19.74 2.99
N ALA A 119 -6.80 19.69 1.75
CA ALA A 119 -6.52 20.88 0.96
C ALA A 119 -7.79 21.70 0.69
N LEU A 120 -8.90 21.04 0.34
CA LEU A 120 -10.18 21.67 0.12
C LEU A 120 -10.72 22.36 1.39
N PHE A 121 -10.62 21.70 2.55
CA PHE A 121 -11.10 22.25 3.82
C PHE A 121 -10.31 23.46 4.31
N ALA A 122 -9.04 23.61 3.91
CA ALA A 122 -8.30 24.85 4.16
C ALA A 122 -8.96 26.07 3.48
N VAL A 123 -9.67 25.85 2.36
CA VAL A 123 -10.36 26.90 1.59
C VAL A 123 -11.81 27.07 2.06
N ILE A 124 -12.56 25.98 2.24
CA ILE A 124 -14.02 26.02 2.53
C ILE A 124 -14.38 25.79 3.99
N GLY A 125 -13.39 25.64 4.89
CA GLY A 125 -13.60 25.30 6.30
C GLY A 125 -14.20 26.41 7.17
N GLY A 126 -14.55 27.55 6.58
CA GLY A 126 -15.08 28.73 7.27
C GLY A 126 -14.01 29.55 8.01
N GLU A 127 -14.44 30.66 8.62
CA GLU A 127 -13.54 31.65 9.24
C GLU A 127 -12.61 31.06 10.29
N LYS A 128 -13.08 30.09 11.09
CA LYS A 128 -12.24 29.43 12.10
C LYS A 128 -11.03 28.72 11.51
N ILE A 129 -11.16 28.16 10.31
CA ILE A 129 -10.07 27.43 9.64
C ILE A 129 -9.19 28.37 8.85
N THR A 130 -9.78 29.32 8.11
CA THR A 130 -9.00 30.30 7.35
C THR A 130 -8.18 31.21 8.28
N ALA A 131 -8.69 31.53 9.48
CA ALA A 131 -7.98 32.30 10.50
C ALA A 131 -6.75 31.57 11.08
N LEU A 132 -6.69 30.23 11.03
CA LEU A 132 -5.50 29.49 11.47
C LEU A 132 -4.31 29.70 10.52
N GLY A 133 -4.56 30.04 9.25
CA GLY A 133 -3.52 30.18 8.23
C GLY A 133 -2.61 28.95 8.20
N PHE A 134 -1.30 29.15 8.20
CA PHE A 134 -0.34 28.05 8.23
C PHE A 134 -0.32 27.27 9.56
N GLY A 135 -0.93 27.79 10.63
CA GLY A 135 -1.17 27.04 11.85
C GLY A 135 -1.98 25.78 11.62
N TYR A 136 -2.92 25.81 10.65
CA TYR A 136 -3.74 24.66 10.22
C TYR A 136 -2.88 23.43 9.86
N VAL A 137 -1.70 23.67 9.28
CA VAL A 137 -0.76 22.61 8.86
C VAL A 137 -0.28 21.81 10.06
N LEU A 138 0.16 22.48 11.13
CA LEU A 138 0.67 21.81 12.33
C LEU A 138 -0.48 21.25 13.17
N SER A 139 -1.46 22.09 13.48
CA SER A 139 -2.66 21.72 14.22
C SER A 139 -3.87 22.36 13.55
N PRO A 140 -4.86 21.57 13.12
CA PRO A 140 -5.07 20.17 13.49
C PRO A 140 -4.44 19.12 12.54
N VAL A 141 -3.96 19.48 11.34
CA VAL A 141 -3.72 18.48 10.27
C VAL A 141 -2.61 17.47 10.59
N LEU A 142 -1.38 17.95 10.77
CA LEU A 142 -0.21 17.08 10.92
C LEU A 142 -0.31 16.23 12.18
N ALA A 143 -0.79 16.81 13.28
CA ALA A 143 -0.99 16.09 14.52
C ALA A 143 -1.99 14.93 14.39
N ASN A 144 -3.09 15.11 13.63
CA ASN A 144 -4.00 14.00 13.35
C ASN A 144 -3.39 12.94 12.43
N ALA A 145 -2.57 13.33 11.43
CA ALA A 145 -1.86 12.39 10.57
C ALA A 145 -0.90 11.51 11.37
N VAL A 146 -0.09 12.12 12.25
CA VAL A 146 0.85 11.42 13.12
C VAL A 146 0.11 10.50 14.10
N LEU A 147 -0.99 10.96 14.69
CA LEU A 147 -1.81 10.15 15.59
C LEU A 147 -2.39 8.92 14.87
N LEU A 148 -2.96 9.10 13.67
CA LEU A 148 -3.48 8.00 12.86
C LEU A 148 -2.38 6.99 12.50
N VAL A 149 -1.22 7.46 12.05
CA VAL A 149 -0.08 6.58 11.75
C VAL A 149 0.42 5.86 12.99
N GLY A 150 0.48 6.52 14.14
CA GLY A 150 0.82 5.88 15.42
C GLY A 150 -0.11 4.72 15.77
N ILE A 151 -1.42 4.93 15.64
CA ILE A 151 -2.42 3.87 15.85
C ILE A 151 -2.27 2.77 14.81
N ALA A 152 -2.02 3.12 13.54
CA ALA A 152 -1.81 2.14 12.47
C ALA A 152 -0.58 1.27 12.71
N LEU A 153 0.53 1.84 13.18
CA LEU A 153 1.74 1.12 13.55
C LEU A 153 1.46 0.09 14.65
N VAL A 154 0.67 0.45 15.65
CA VAL A 154 0.32 -0.47 16.74
C VAL A 154 -0.62 -1.57 16.22
N VAL A 155 -1.76 -1.18 15.66
CA VAL A 155 -2.83 -2.12 15.32
C VAL A 155 -2.43 -3.05 14.17
N ASN A 156 -1.85 -2.53 13.09
CA ASN A 156 -1.47 -3.39 11.96
C ASN A 156 -0.30 -4.34 12.30
N ASN A 157 0.53 -4.04 13.30
CA ASN A 157 1.58 -4.99 13.72
C ASN A 157 1.11 -5.99 14.79
N LEU A 158 -0.02 -5.74 15.45
CA LEU A 158 -0.65 -6.70 16.36
C LEU A 158 -1.52 -7.74 15.63
N LEU A 159 -2.03 -7.40 14.44
CA LEU A 159 -2.85 -8.32 13.64
C LEU A 159 -1.98 -9.39 12.96
N PRO A 160 -2.37 -10.67 12.99
CA PRO A 160 -1.63 -11.72 12.32
C PRO A 160 -1.52 -11.47 10.81
N ARG A 161 -0.35 -11.78 10.22
CA ARG A 161 -0.08 -11.67 8.78
C ARG A 161 -0.13 -10.24 8.22
N ARG A 162 -0.07 -9.22 9.09
CA ARG A 162 0.12 -7.83 8.69
C ARG A 162 1.51 -7.34 9.13
N ARG A 163 2.09 -6.44 8.33
CA ARG A 163 3.32 -5.71 8.64
C ARG A 163 3.18 -4.29 8.16
N TYR A 164 3.42 -3.32 9.03
CA TYR A 164 3.29 -1.90 8.74
C TYR A 164 4.32 -1.07 9.54
N PRO A 165 5.15 -0.23 8.91
CA PRO A 165 5.26 -0.01 7.47
C PRO A 165 5.83 -1.24 6.77
N ARG A 166 5.62 -1.33 5.46
CA ARG A 166 6.35 -2.31 4.67
C ARG A 166 7.82 -1.88 4.53
N PRO A 167 8.78 -2.82 4.61
CA PRO A 167 10.15 -2.55 4.20
C PRO A 167 10.14 -2.00 2.77
N HIS A 168 11.07 -1.10 2.46
CA HIS A 168 11.38 -0.87 1.06
C HIS A 168 12.06 -2.14 0.58
N ALA A 169 11.69 -2.63 -0.61
CA ALA A 169 12.42 -3.73 -1.25
C ALA A 169 13.87 -3.28 -1.36
N GLU A 170 14.72 -3.73 -0.44
CA GLU A 170 16.16 -3.52 -0.56
C GLU A 170 16.56 -4.24 -1.83
N ALA A 171 17.13 -3.49 -2.78
CA ALA A 171 17.95 -4.10 -3.81
C ALA A 171 19.05 -4.85 -3.05
N HIS A 172 18.90 -6.17 -2.93
CA HIS A 172 19.81 -6.99 -2.14
C HIS A 172 21.26 -6.64 -2.55
N PRO A 173 22.12 -6.20 -1.62
CA PRO A 173 23.53 -6.10 -1.91
C PRO A 173 24.02 -7.54 -2.05
N HIS A 174 24.18 -8.00 -3.29
CA HIS A 174 24.83 -9.26 -3.60
C HIS A 174 26.21 -9.27 -2.95
N ARG A 175 26.32 -9.89 -1.77
CA ARG A 175 27.61 -10.26 -1.18
C ARG A 175 28.07 -11.52 -1.90
N VAL A 176 28.91 -11.31 -2.91
CA VAL A 176 30.00 -12.16 -3.41
C VAL A 176 29.88 -13.66 -3.05
N GLY A 177 29.56 -14.50 -4.04
CA GLY A 177 30.20 -15.82 -4.17
C GLY A 177 29.32 -17.06 -4.34
N ASP A 178 28.08 -17.08 -3.86
CA ASP A 178 27.25 -18.30 -3.94
C ASP A 178 26.13 -18.16 -4.99
N PRO A 179 26.03 -19.10 -5.96
CA PRO A 179 24.84 -19.20 -6.80
C PRO A 179 23.66 -19.72 -5.98
N GLU A 180 22.54 -18.99 -5.99
CA GLU A 180 21.33 -19.40 -5.29
C GLU A 180 20.78 -20.75 -5.81
N PRO A 181 20.13 -21.57 -4.95
CA PRO A 181 19.51 -22.84 -5.32
C PRO A 181 18.45 -22.77 -6.45
N LEU A 182 18.06 -21.55 -6.84
CA LEU A 182 17.07 -21.21 -7.86
C LEU A 182 17.67 -20.86 -9.23
N SER A 183 18.89 -21.29 -9.54
CA SER A 183 19.44 -21.29 -10.91
C SER A 183 18.67 -22.21 -11.91
N ARG A 184 17.38 -22.48 -11.66
CA ARG A 184 16.44 -23.16 -12.55
C ARG A 184 15.78 -22.13 -13.49
N PRO A 185 15.31 -22.52 -14.68
CA PRO A 185 14.64 -21.59 -15.60
C PRO A 185 13.41 -20.95 -14.90
N GLY A 186 13.43 -19.64 -14.68
CA GLY A 186 12.40 -18.89 -13.94
C GLY A 186 12.63 -17.37 -14.02
N LEU A 187 11.56 -16.60 -13.77
CA LEU A 187 11.52 -15.13 -13.84
C LEU A 187 12.40 -14.52 -12.73
N ARG A 188 13.38 -13.68 -13.07
CA ARG A 188 14.23 -12.99 -12.08
C ARG A 188 13.58 -11.69 -11.61
N HIS A 189 13.95 -11.22 -10.42
CA HIS A 189 13.49 -9.91 -9.91
C HIS A 189 13.92 -8.74 -10.83
N GLU A 190 15.10 -8.84 -11.44
CA GLU A 190 15.59 -7.87 -12.43
C GLU A 190 14.73 -7.85 -13.71
N ASP A 191 14.27 -9.02 -14.17
CA ASP A 191 13.37 -9.15 -15.32
C ASP A 191 12.03 -8.47 -15.01
N LEU A 192 11.54 -8.62 -13.78
CA LEU A 192 10.30 -7.98 -13.32
C LEU A 192 10.44 -6.46 -13.24
N GLN A 193 11.52 -5.93 -12.68
CA GLN A 193 11.76 -4.49 -12.62
C GLN A 193 11.85 -3.87 -14.02
N THR A 194 12.54 -4.55 -14.95
CA THR A 194 12.65 -4.13 -16.35
C THR A 194 11.28 -4.13 -17.02
N ALA A 195 10.49 -5.19 -16.83
CA ALA A 195 9.14 -5.28 -17.36
C ALA A 195 8.20 -4.21 -16.77
N LEU A 196 8.35 -3.84 -15.50
CA LEU A 196 7.57 -2.77 -14.87
C LEU A 196 7.89 -1.39 -15.46
N ILE A 197 9.17 -1.13 -15.77
CA ILE A 197 9.60 0.10 -16.45
C ILE A 197 9.01 0.14 -17.87
N GLU A 198 9.09 -0.97 -18.61
CA GLU A 198 8.57 -1.06 -19.98
C GLU A 198 7.03 -1.03 -20.03
N TYR A 199 6.36 -1.59 -19.01
CA TYR A 199 4.89 -1.57 -18.89
C TYR A 199 4.34 -0.13 -18.83
N GLY A 200 5.13 0.83 -18.33
CA GLY A 200 4.88 2.27 -18.48
C GLY A 200 3.61 2.79 -17.78
N ARG A 201 2.92 1.98 -16.98
CA ARG A 201 1.74 2.37 -16.20
C ARG A 201 1.99 2.19 -14.70
N PRO A 202 1.54 3.12 -13.84
CA PRO A 202 1.63 2.95 -12.40
C PRO A 202 0.76 1.77 -11.97
N LEU A 203 1.39 0.73 -11.43
CA LEU A 203 0.72 -0.37 -10.74
C LEU A 203 0.63 -0.01 -9.26
N TYR A 204 -0.60 0.05 -8.74
CA TYR A 204 -0.87 0.31 -7.32
C TYR A 204 -0.71 -0.95 -6.45
N ILE A 205 0.25 -1.80 -6.80
CA ILE A 205 0.63 -3.01 -6.07
C ILE A 205 2.10 -2.84 -5.68
N SER A 206 2.46 -3.15 -4.45
CA SER A 206 3.87 -3.08 -4.03
C SER A 206 4.71 -4.15 -4.74
N GLY A 207 6.01 -3.89 -4.98
CA GLY A 207 6.90 -4.84 -5.67
C GLY A 207 6.94 -6.22 -4.99
N GLU A 208 6.99 -6.25 -3.66
CA GLU A 208 6.98 -7.50 -2.89
C GLU A 208 5.65 -8.28 -3.03
N GLU A 209 4.51 -7.58 -3.10
CA GLU A 209 3.21 -8.23 -3.30
C GLU A 209 3.11 -8.80 -4.71
N LEU A 210 3.67 -8.11 -5.71
CA LEU A 210 3.79 -8.65 -7.06
C LEU A 210 4.71 -9.88 -7.09
N ASP A 211 5.87 -9.83 -6.43
CA ASP A 211 6.77 -10.99 -6.27
C ASP A 211 6.08 -12.17 -5.58
N GLU A 212 5.32 -11.92 -4.51
CA GLU A 212 4.57 -12.94 -3.80
C GLU A 212 3.50 -13.57 -4.69
N VAL A 213 2.75 -12.75 -5.44
CA VAL A 213 1.74 -13.22 -6.41
C VAL A 213 2.40 -14.06 -7.51
N ILE A 214 3.54 -13.64 -8.03
CA ILE A 214 4.29 -14.40 -9.04
C ILE A 214 4.76 -15.74 -8.46
N ARG A 215 5.34 -15.75 -7.26
CA ARG A 215 5.78 -16.99 -6.58
C ARG A 215 4.60 -17.94 -6.33
N LEU A 216 3.45 -17.43 -5.91
CA LEU A 216 2.22 -18.22 -5.75
C LEU A 216 1.76 -18.79 -7.09
N ALA A 217 1.75 -17.98 -8.15
CA ALA A 217 1.38 -18.41 -9.50
C ALA A 217 2.33 -19.49 -10.03
N GLU A 218 3.64 -19.34 -9.85
CA GLU A 218 4.64 -20.36 -10.18
C GLU A 218 4.42 -21.65 -9.38
N SER A 219 4.12 -21.54 -8.09
CA SER A 219 3.83 -22.72 -7.26
C SER A 219 2.61 -23.49 -7.76
N HIS A 220 1.54 -22.78 -8.16
CA HIS A 220 0.34 -23.37 -8.74
C HIS A 220 0.63 -23.99 -10.12
N ALA A 221 1.43 -23.33 -10.96
CA ALA A 221 1.84 -23.84 -12.27
C ALA A 221 2.69 -25.12 -12.14
N ARG A 222 3.65 -25.15 -11.20
CA ARG A 222 4.44 -26.34 -10.88
C ARG A 222 3.56 -27.47 -10.35
N ARG A 223 2.60 -27.18 -9.46
CA ARG A 223 1.68 -28.18 -8.90
C ARG A 223 0.79 -28.83 -9.96
N ARG A 224 0.34 -28.06 -10.97
CA ARG A 224 -0.35 -28.60 -12.15
C ARG A 224 0.56 -29.55 -12.95
N ARG A 225 1.79 -29.13 -13.27
CA ARG A 225 2.75 -29.96 -14.01
C ARG A 225 3.11 -31.25 -13.26
N VAL A 226 3.18 -31.22 -11.93
CA VAL A 226 3.44 -32.41 -11.10
C VAL A 226 2.25 -33.38 -11.11
N GLY A 227 1.02 -32.90 -11.20
CA GLY A 227 -0.16 -33.77 -11.35
C GLY A 227 -0.26 -34.47 -12.71
N GLU A 228 0.39 -33.92 -13.74
CA GLU A 228 0.45 -34.49 -15.10
C GLU A 228 1.68 -35.38 -15.34
N MET A 229 2.68 -35.35 -14.44
CA MET A 229 3.85 -36.22 -14.54
C MET A 229 3.49 -37.66 -14.17
N THR A 230 3.62 -38.56 -15.14
CA THR A 230 3.48 -40.00 -14.92
C THR A 230 4.77 -40.59 -14.36
N GLY A 231 4.70 -41.79 -13.76
CA GLY A 231 5.91 -42.49 -13.33
C GLY A 231 6.92 -42.70 -14.46
N ALA A 232 6.46 -42.79 -15.72
CA ALA A 232 7.30 -42.91 -16.90
C ALA A 232 8.09 -41.63 -17.26
N ASP A 233 7.63 -40.46 -16.80
CA ASP A 233 8.32 -39.17 -17.00
C ASP A 233 9.45 -38.96 -15.97
N ILE A 234 9.44 -39.74 -14.88
CA ILE A 234 10.38 -39.65 -13.76
C ILE A 234 11.35 -40.85 -13.75
N MET A 235 10.88 -42.03 -14.15
CA MET A 235 11.70 -43.25 -14.16
C MET A 235 12.76 -43.22 -15.25
N SER A 236 13.96 -43.70 -14.92
CA SER A 236 15.01 -43.94 -15.91
C SER A 236 14.50 -44.88 -16.99
N ARG A 237 14.63 -44.49 -18.25
CA ARG A 237 14.23 -45.32 -19.40
C ARG A 237 15.16 -46.52 -19.61
N GLU A 238 16.34 -46.48 -18.99
CA GLU A 238 17.32 -47.57 -19.01
C GLU A 238 17.69 -47.93 -17.56
N PRO A 239 16.88 -48.75 -16.87
CA PRO A 239 17.26 -49.27 -15.57
C PRO A 239 18.37 -50.31 -15.72
N VAL A 240 19.43 -50.17 -14.91
CA VAL A 240 20.43 -51.24 -14.78
C VAL A 240 19.76 -52.40 -14.05
N THR A 241 19.65 -53.55 -14.73
CA THR A 241 19.03 -54.76 -14.19
C THR A 241 20.07 -55.85 -13.98
N ALA A 242 20.00 -56.56 -12.85
CA ALA A 242 20.83 -57.71 -12.54
C ALA A 242 19.93 -58.92 -12.27
N GLY A 243 20.30 -60.08 -12.82
CA GLY A 243 19.57 -61.32 -12.66
C GLY A 243 20.21 -62.25 -11.61
N PRO A 244 19.57 -63.39 -11.29
CA PRO A 244 20.11 -64.35 -10.31
C PRO A 244 21.48 -64.93 -10.67
N GLN A 245 21.84 -64.87 -11.96
CA GLN A 245 23.11 -65.36 -12.52
C GLN A 245 24.21 -64.28 -12.49
N THR A 246 23.89 -63.02 -12.15
CA THR A 246 24.84 -61.91 -12.17
C THR A 246 25.80 -62.03 -10.98
N THR A 247 27.08 -62.26 -11.27
CA THR A 247 28.16 -62.31 -10.27
C THR A 247 28.83 -60.95 -10.15
N ARG A 248 29.15 -60.56 -8.91
CA ARG A 248 29.79 -59.26 -8.63
C ARG A 248 31.27 -59.35 -9.00
N VAL A 249 31.66 -58.67 -10.06
CA VAL A 249 33.06 -58.42 -10.42
C VAL A 249 33.24 -56.90 -10.40
N GLU A 250 34.33 -56.45 -9.76
CA GLU A 250 34.63 -55.07 -9.35
C GLU A 250 34.19 -53.95 -10.31
#